data_AF-A0A6G2QKF4-F1
#
_entry.id   AF-A0A6G2QKF4-F1
#
_cell.length_a   1.000
_cell.length_b   1.000
_cell.length_c   1.000
_cell.angle_alpha   90.00
_cell.angle_beta   90.00
_cell.angle_gamma   90.00
#
_symmetry.space_group_name_H-M   'P 1'
#
loop_
_entity.id
_entity.type
_entity.pdbx_description
1 polymer ?
#
loop_
_entity_poly.entity_id
_entity_poly.type
_entity_poly.pdbx_seq_one_letter_code
_entity_poly.pdbx_strand_id
1 'polypeptide(L)' 'TSAPRTIKAKFPGRCPCGRSYAAGEPIAKNGKGWGHPECAEAA' A
#
# COMPACT_ATOMS: atom_id res chain seq x y z
N THR A 1 -7.44 9.75 -14.61
CA THR A 1 -6.40 8.72 -14.40
C THR A 1 -5.67 9.00 -13.11
N SER A 2 -6.09 8.40 -11.99
CA SER A 2 -5.43 8.62 -10.70
C SER A 2 -4.21 7.71 -10.64
N ALA A 3 -3.01 8.25 -10.89
CA ALA A 3 -1.77 7.56 -10.60
C ALA A 3 -1.77 7.08 -9.13
N PRO A 4 -1.29 5.87 -8.83
CA PRO A 4 -1.27 5.35 -7.46
C PRO A 4 -0.37 6.25 -6.62
N ARG A 5 -0.97 7.04 -5.75
CA ARG A 5 -0.23 7.94 -4.86
C ARG A 5 0.27 7.13 -3.67
N THR A 6 1.59 6.97 -3.61
CA THR A 6 2.27 6.39 -2.45
C THR A 6 2.28 7.39 -1.30
N ILE A 7 1.91 6.94 -0.11
CA ILE A 7 1.94 7.69 1.15
C ILE A 7 2.76 6.91 2.18
N LYS A 8 3.25 7.57 3.24
CA LYS A 8 3.76 6.82 4.39
C LYS A 8 2.60 6.28 5.21
N ALA A 9 2.65 5.00 5.56
CA ALA A 9 1.67 4.35 6.41
C ALA A 9 1.61 5.03 7.77
N LYS A 10 0.44 5.53 8.18
CA LYS A 10 0.27 6.08 9.54
C LYS A 10 0.31 4.96 10.59
N PHE A 11 -0.19 3.78 10.21
CA PHE A 11 -0.34 2.61 11.08
C PHE A 11 0.21 1.36 10.37
N PRO A 12 0.73 0.37 11.10
CA PRO A 12 1.06 -0.91 10.51
C PRO A 12 -0.21 -1.61 10.00
N GLY A 13 -0.09 -2.38 8.93
CA GLY A 13 -1.23 -3.07 8.31
C GLY A 13 -0.79 -4.21 7.42
N ARG A 14 -1.72 -4.76 6.64
CA ARG A 14 -1.48 -5.94 5.81
C ARG A 14 -1.60 -5.60 4.33
N CYS A 15 -0.55 -5.91 3.58
CA CYS A 15 -0.53 -5.80 2.13
C CYS A 15 -1.25 -7.02 1.50
N PRO A 16 -1.93 -6.85 0.35
CA PRO A 16 -2.51 -7.97 -0.41
C PRO A 16 -1.51 -9.06 -0.81
N CYS A 17 -0.20 -8.78 -0.87
CA CYS A 17 0.82 -9.80 -1.09
C CYS A 17 1.01 -10.76 0.09
N GLY A 18 0.28 -10.55 1.20
CA GLY A 18 0.35 -11.36 2.42
C GLY A 18 1.39 -10.87 3.43
N ARG A 19 2.24 -9.91 3.05
CA ARG A 19 3.20 -9.27 3.96
C ARG A 19 2.56 -8.15 4.75
N SER A 20 2.98 -7.98 5.99
CA SER A 20 2.63 -6.81 6.79
C SER A 20 3.53 -5.64 6.39
N TYR A 21 2.96 -4.44 6.30
CA TYR A 21 3.75 -3.20 6.20
C TYR A 21 3.77 -2.51 7.57
N ALA A 22 4.88 -1.85 7.89
CA ALA A 22 5.04 -1.12 9.15
C ALA A 22 4.44 0.30 9.06
N ALA A 23 4.19 0.94 10.20
CA ALA A 23 3.99 2.39 10.20
C ALA A 23 5.27 3.09 9.70
N GLY A 24 5.10 4.09 8.85
CA GLY A 24 6.16 4.84 8.21
C GLY A 24 6.64 4.26 6.88
N GLU A 25 6.25 3.03 6.54
CA GLU A 25 6.59 2.43 5.24
C GLU A 25 5.79 3.07 4.10
N PRO A 26 6.37 3.17 2.88
CA PRO A 26 5.63 3.59 1.70
C PRO A 26 4.55 2.57 1.35
N ILE A 27 3.29 3.02 1.35
CA ILE A 27 2.12 2.26 0.94
C ILE A 27 1.36 3.04 -0.13
N ALA A 28 0.74 2.36 -1.08
CA ALA A 28 -0.15 2.97 -2.05
C ALA A 28 -1.57 2.44 -1.87
N LYS A 29 -2.53 3.28 -2.26
CA LYS A 29 -3.94 2.93 -2.25
C LYS A 29 -4.25 2.04 -3.46
N ASN A 30 -4.83 0.88 -3.22
CA ASN A 30 -5.35 -0.01 -4.25
C ASN A 30 -6.89 -0.07 -4.19
N GLY A 31 -7.53 -0.79 -5.11
CA GLY A 31 -8.99 -0.91 -5.17
C GLY A 31 -9.64 -1.58 -3.93
N LYS A 32 -8.86 -2.26 -3.09
CA LYS A 32 -9.34 -3.00 -1.90
C LYS A 32 -8.84 -2.44 -0.57
N GLY A 33 -8.01 -1.39 -0.56
CA GLY A 33 -7.38 -0.87 0.65
C GLY A 33 -6.00 -0.25 0.40
N TRP A 34 -5.05 -0.60 1.27
CA TRP A 34 -3.67 -0.11 1.25
C TRP A 34 -2.69 -1.28 1.15
N GLY A 35 -1.61 -1.11 0.40
CA GLY A 35 -0.56 -2.10 0.25
C GLY A 35 0.75 -1.47 -0.16
N HIS A 36 1.80 -2.26 -0.33
CA HIS A 36 3.07 -1.76 -0.86
C HIS A 36 2.85 -1.14 -2.25
N PRO A 37 3.60 -0.08 -2.63
CA PRO A 37 3.47 0.59 -3.93
C PRO A 37 3.62 -0.39 -5.10
N GLU A 38 4.61 -1.28 -5.02
CA GLU A 38 4.81 -2.36 -6.01
C GLU A 38 3.61 -3.32 -6.10
N CYS A 39 2.89 -3.54 -5.00
CA CYS A 39 1.71 -4.40 -4.96
C CYS A 39 0.41 -3.67 -5.31
N ALA A 40 0.40 -2.33 -5.30
CA ALA A 40 -0.76 -1.53 -5.67
C ALA A 40 -0.83 -1.28 -7.18
N GLU A 41 0.30 -1.30 -7.89
CA GLU A 41 0.33 -1.27 -9.36
C GLU A 41 0.05 -2.65 -9.98
N ALA A 42 0.32 -3.73 -9.26
CA ALA A 42 0.11 -5.10 -9.74
C ALA A 42 -1.26 -5.71 -9.40
N ALA A 43 -2.15 -4.96 -8.70
CA ALA A 43 -3.42 -5.45 -8.16
C ALA A 43 -4.66 -4.81 -8.78
#